data_AF-A0A958KFQ1-F1
#
_entry.id   AF-A0A958KFQ1-F1
#
_cell.length_a   1.000
_cell.length_b   1.000
_cell.length_c   1.000
_cell.angle_alpha   90.00
_cell.angle_beta   90.00
_cell.angle_gamma   90.00
#
_symmetry.space_group_name_H-M   'P 1'
#
loop_
_entity.id
_entity.type
_entity.pdbx_description
1 polymer ?
#
loop_
_entity_poly.entity_id
_entity_poly.type
_entity_poly.pdbx_seq_one_letter_code
_entity_poly.pdbx_strand_id
1 'polypeptide(L)' 'MKTAKILILGALIAASVGCSYGGVARVGKGKAIVLRNDGFLFGLLRKAMVCDVDSSGLSNCQENEQP' A
#
# COMPACT_ATOMS: atom_id res chain seq x y z
N MET A 1 -16.58 -15.12 -27.42
CA MET A 1 -15.54 -14.07 -27.24
C MET A 1 -15.95 -12.90 -26.34
N LYS A 2 -17.23 -12.48 -26.29
CA LYS A 2 -17.66 -11.32 -25.45
C LYS A 2 -17.54 -11.58 -23.95
N THR A 3 -17.86 -12.79 -23.49
CA THR A 3 -17.77 -13.22 -22.08
C THR A 3 -16.34 -13.23 -21.53
N ALA A 4 -15.35 -13.63 -22.34
CA ALA A 4 -13.94 -13.62 -21.93
C ALA A 4 -13.41 -12.21 -21.66
N LYS A 5 -13.82 -11.21 -22.46
CA LYS A 5 -13.42 -9.81 -22.27
C LYS A 5 -13.99 -9.22 -20.98
N ILE A 6 -15.23 -9.59 -20.64
CA ILE A 6 -15.90 -9.14 -19.41
C ILE A 6 -15.21 -9.72 -18.17
N LEU A 7 -14.81 -10.99 -18.19
CA LEU A 7 -14.08 -11.63 -17.10
C LEU A 7 -12.70 -11.00 -16.86
N ILE A 8 -11.96 -10.71 -17.94
CA ILE A 8 -10.63 -10.07 -17.84
C ILE A 8 -10.76 -8.66 -17.26
N LEU A 9 -11.74 -7.88 -17.72
CA LEU A 9 -11.97 -6.52 -17.21
C LEU A 9 -12.42 -6.54 -15.74
N GLY A 10 -13.27 -7.49 -15.34
CA GLY A 10 -13.68 -7.67 -13.95
C GLY A 10 -12.50 -8.03 -13.02
N ALA A 11 -11.59 -8.89 -13.47
CA ALA A 11 -10.41 -9.26 -12.70
C ALA A 11 -9.44 -8.08 -12.49
N LEU A 12 -9.26 -7.23 -13.51
CA LEU A 12 -8.43 -6.01 -13.42
C LEU A 12 -8.98 -5.00 -12.40
N ILE A 13 -10.30 -4.82 -12.36
CA ILE A 13 -10.94 -3.90 -11.40
C ILE A 13 -10.83 -4.45 -9.98
N ALA A 14 -11.05 -5.75 -9.79
CA ALA A 14 -10.91 -6.40 -8.48
C ALA A 14 -9.47 -6.30 -7.93
N ALA A 15 -8.46 -6.39 -8.79
CA ALA A 15 -7.06 -6.19 -8.41
C ALA A 15 -6.73 -4.74 -7.98
N SER A 16 -7.53 -3.76 -8.40
CA SER A 16 -7.32 -2.34 -8.08
C SER A 16 -7.91 -1.89 -6.73
N VAL A 17 -8.76 -2.71 -6.10
CA VAL A 17 -9.46 -2.38 -4.85
C VAL A 17 -8.96 -3.17 -3.62
N GLY A 18 -7.92 -3.99 -3.77
CA GLY A 18 -7.30 -4.69 -2.64
C GLY A 18 -6.70 -3.71 -1.63
N CYS A 19 -6.89 -3.97 -0.33
CA CYS A 19 -6.32 -3.14 0.75
C CYS A 19 -4.80 -3.03 0.59
N SER A 20 -4.37 -1.88 0.09
CA SER A 20 -3.04 -1.64 -0.47
C SER A 20 -1.96 -1.35 0.58
N TYR A 21 -2.02 -2.04 1.73
CA TYR A 21 -0.99 -1.99 2.76
C TYR A 21 -0.10 -3.23 2.62
N GLY A 22 1.08 -3.04 2.03
CA GLY A 22 2.07 -4.10 1.79
C GLY A 22 2.78 -4.57 3.07
N GLY A 23 2.65 -3.85 4.18
CA GLY A 23 3.13 -4.27 5.50
C GLY A 23 3.39 -3.11 6.44
N VAL A 24 3.49 -3.42 7.74
CA VAL A 24 3.87 -2.48 8.79
C VAL A 24 4.97 -3.10 9.65
N ALA A 25 6.06 -2.37 9.85
CA ALA A 25 7.19 -2.80 10.67
C ALA A 25 7.54 -1.72 11.70
N ARG A 26 7.67 -2.08 12.98
CA ARG A 26 8.17 -1.17 14.02
C ARG A 26 9.70 -1.05 13.87
N VAL A 27 10.19 0.18 13.75
CA VAL A 27 11.64 0.47 13.56
C VAL A 27 12.32 0.98 14.82
N GLY A 28 11.56 1.36 15.85
CA GLY A 28 12.12 1.87 17.10
C GLY A 28 11.05 2.40 18.05
N LYS A 29 11.46 3.12 19.10
CA LYS A 29 10.53 3.76 20.03
C LYS A 29 9.70 4.82 19.31
N GLY A 30 8.41 4.57 19.17
CA GLY A 30 7.44 5.54 18.63
C GLY A 30 7.47 5.70 17.10
N LYS A 31 8.16 4.84 16.34
CA LYS A 31 8.20 4.91 14.87
C LYS A 31 7.85 3.58 14.22
N ALA A 32 7.13 3.64 13.11
CA ALA A 32 6.83 2.48 12.26
C ALA A 32 7.05 2.83 10.79
N ILE A 33 7.53 1.86 10.01
CA ILE A 33 7.55 1.90 8.56
C ILE A 33 6.26 1.24 8.06
N VAL A 34 5.56 1.94 7.19
CA VAL A 34 4.42 1.44 6.45
C VAL A 34 4.85 1.27 5.00
N LEU A 35 4.74 0.06 4.49
CA LEU A 35 4.84 -0.20 3.06
C LEU A 35 3.44 -0.04 2.48
N ARG A 36 3.22 1.03 1.74
CA ARG A 36 1.99 1.24 0.99
C ARG A 36 2.24 0.81 -0.45
N ASN A 37 1.40 -0.08 -0.93
CA ASN A 37 1.36 -0.42 -2.32
C ASN A 37 0.49 0.65 -2.97
N ASP A 38 0.98 1.40 -3.95
CA ASP A 38 0.07 2.26 -4.71
C ASP A 38 -0.72 1.39 -5.70
N GLY A 39 -2.03 1.62 -5.82
CA GLY A 39 -2.90 0.82 -6.70
C GLY A 39 -2.55 0.99 -8.19
N PHE A 40 -1.73 1.99 -8.50
CA PHE A 40 -1.23 2.27 -9.83
C PHE A 40 -0.06 1.32 -10.18
N LEU A 41 -0.19 0.59 -11.30
CA LEU A 41 0.81 -0.35 -11.85
C LEU A 41 1.10 -1.59 -10.97
N PHE A 42 0.09 -2.33 -10.50
CA PHE A 42 0.27 -3.66 -9.86
C PHE A 42 1.29 -3.69 -8.70
N GLY A 43 1.46 -2.59 -7.96
CA GLY A 43 2.44 -2.52 -6.89
C GLY A 43 3.89 -2.32 -7.33
N LEU A 44 4.14 -1.79 -8.54
CA LEU A 44 5.47 -1.30 -8.92
C LEU A 44 5.89 -0.09 -8.07
N LEU A 45 4.93 0.77 -7.71
CA LEU A 45 5.15 1.92 -6.85
C LEU A 45 4.88 1.54 -5.39
N ARG A 46 5.84 0.83 -4.78
CA ARG A 46 5.86 0.62 -3.33
C ARG A 46 6.47 1.87 -2.70
N LYS A 47 5.71 2.54 -1.84
CA LYS A 47 6.22 3.66 -1.04
C LYS A 47 6.45 3.20 0.39
N ALA A 48 7.64 3.48 0.91
CA ALA A 48 7.94 3.36 2.31
C ALA A 48 7.59 4.68 3.01
N MET A 49 6.70 4.62 3.99
CA MET A 49 6.34 5.77 4.81
C MET A 49 6.85 5.56 6.21
N VAL A 50 7.49 6.56 6.80
CA VAL A 50 7.86 6.54 8.22
C VAL A 50 6.79 7.33 8.97
N CYS A 51 6.11 6.65 9.89
CA CYS A 51 5.05 7.24 10.71
C CYS A 51 5.46 7.27 12.18
N ASP A 52 4.93 8.25 12.89
CA ASP A 52 4.85 8.25 14.35
C ASP A 52 3.83 7.22 14.83
N VAL A 53 4.12 6.61 15.98
CA VAL A 53 3.27 5.63 16.64
C VAL A 53 2.84 6.19 17.98
N ASP A 54 1.55 6.39 18.13
CA ASP A 54 0.90 6.83 19.37
C ASP A 54 -0.14 5.80 19.83
N SER A 55 -0.83 6.09 20.94
CA SER A 55 -1.87 5.21 21.49
C SER A 55 -3.13 5.14 20.63
N SER A 56 -3.33 6.11 19.72
CA SER A 56 -4.43 6.14 18.75
C SER A 56 -4.09 5.47 17.42
N GLY A 57 -2.81 5.24 17.12
CA GLY A 57 -2.37 4.54 15.91
C GLY A 57 -1.13 5.16 15.27
N LEU A 58 -1.14 5.23 13.94
CA LEU A 58 -0.08 5.81 13.12
C LEU A 58 -0.45 7.24 12.73
N SER A 59 0.47 8.18 12.94
CA SER A 59 0.28 9.59 12.61
C SER A 59 1.55 10.18 11.97
N ASN A 60 1.42 11.35 11.34
CA ASN A 60 2.54 12.09 10.74
C ASN A 60 3.43 11.26 9.79
N CYS A 61 2.79 10.45 8.93
CA CYS A 61 3.46 9.60 7.95
C CYS A 61 4.11 10.43 6.85
N GLN A 62 5.44 10.37 6.76
CA GLN A 62 6.22 11.04 5.72
C GLN A 62 6.70 10.00 4.72
N GLU A 63 6.57 10.30 3.42
CA GLU A 63 7.28 9.55 2.39
C GLU A 63 8.76 9.79 2.60
N ASN A 64 9.49 8.73 2.93
CA ASN A 64 10.93 8.79 2.98
C ASN A 64 11.42 7.91 1.85
N GLU A 65 12.00 8.52 0.82
CA GLU A 65 12.68 7.78 -0.24
C GLU A 65 13.77 6.95 0.42
N GLN A 66 13.53 5.65 0.61
CA GLN A 66 14.62 4.73 0.90
C GLN A 66 15.50 4.66 -0.36
N PRO A 67 16.84 4.64 -0.21
CA PRO A 67 17.80 4.62 -1.31
C PRO A 67 17.64 3.45 -2.27
#